data_AF-A0A9E4C0U0-F1
#
_entry.id   AF-A0A9E4C0U0-F1
#
_cell.length_a   1.000
_cell.length_b   1.000
_cell.length_c   1.000
_cell.angle_alpha   90.00
_cell.angle_beta   90.00
_cell.angle_gamma   90.00
#
_symmetry.space_group_name_H-M   'P 1'
#
loop_
_entity.id
_entity.type
_entity.pdbx_description
1 polymer ?
#
loop_
_entity_poly.entity_id
_entity_poly.type
_entity_poly.pdbx_seq_one_letter_code
_entity_poly.pdbx_strand_id
1 'polypeptide(L)'
;MTEAKSYWGVVVPTRGDLRRFGIVLAALLALLGGYLWYVEAVGIAQLVHAASLVFLGTGLVLPVALKPIYFPYMWLARMVAFVNIHLLLGLVFYTLFTLIGLGMRLLGHDPLDRKIAPDEESYWQRRASSLFPRDHYSKRF
;
A
#
# COMPACT_ATOMS: atom_id res chain seq x y z
N MET A 1 28.48 13.39 4.04
CA MET A 1 28.14 12.35 3.03
C MET A 1 26.90 11.62 3.53
N THR A 2 25.72 12.10 3.18
CA THR A 2 24.43 11.53 3.56
C THR A 2 24.10 10.40 2.58
N GLU A 3 24.12 9.14 3.03
CA GLU A 3 23.71 8.02 2.20
C GLU A 3 22.26 8.21 1.72
N ALA A 4 22.09 8.18 0.40
CA ALA A 4 20.78 8.08 -0.22
C ALA A 4 20.21 6.70 0.15
N LYS A 5 19.39 6.63 1.20
CA LYS A 5 18.62 5.43 1.54
C LYS A 5 17.74 5.08 0.34
N SER A 6 18.17 4.07 -0.41
CA SER A 6 17.36 3.48 -1.48
C SER A 6 16.02 3.07 -0.89
N TYR A 7 14.93 3.69 -1.36
CA TYR A 7 13.57 3.33 -0.95
C TYR A 7 13.30 1.84 -1.18
N TRP A 8 14.02 1.20 -2.11
CA TRP A 8 13.88 -0.19 -2.51
C TRP A 8 14.75 -1.19 -1.71
N GLY A 9 15.67 -0.73 -0.86
CA GLY A 9 16.52 -1.60 -0.04
C GLY A 9 15.73 -2.33 1.05
N VAL A 10 15.89 -3.64 1.17
CA VAL A 10 15.39 -4.38 2.35
C VAL A 10 16.20 -3.92 3.56
N VAL A 11 15.53 -3.36 4.55
CA VAL A 11 16.18 -2.87 5.78
C VAL A 11 16.85 -4.06 6.47
N VAL A 12 18.09 -3.88 6.92
CA VAL A 12 18.81 -4.92 7.67
C VAL A 12 18.01 -5.23 8.94
N PRO A 13 17.52 -6.47 9.11
CA PRO A 13 16.60 -6.78 10.20
C PRO A 13 17.34 -6.77 11.54
N THR A 14 16.70 -6.17 12.55
CA THR A 14 17.18 -6.27 13.93
C THR A 14 16.88 -7.66 14.50
N ARG A 15 17.55 -8.03 15.61
CA ARG A 15 17.23 -9.28 16.31
C ARG A 15 15.75 -9.33 16.76
N GLY A 16 15.16 -8.18 17.08
CA GLY A 16 13.74 -8.08 17.45
C GLY A 16 12.81 -8.37 16.27
N ASP A 17 13.14 -7.88 15.07
CA ASP A 17 12.32 -8.11 13.87
C ASP A 17 12.30 -9.59 13.48
N LEU A 18 13.45 -10.26 13.56
CA LEU A 18 13.57 -11.70 13.30
C LEU A 18 12.81 -12.55 14.32
N ARG A 19 12.82 -12.15 15.60
CA ARG A 19 12.02 -12.79 16.66
C ARG A 19 10.53 -12.69 16.37
N ARG A 20 10.06 -11.47 16.08
CA ARG A 20 8.65 -11.20 15.74
C ARG A 20 8.23 -11.98 14.49
N PHE A 21 9.07 -11.99 13.46
CA PHE A 21 8.83 -12.78 12.26
C PHE A 21 8.64 -14.27 12.58
N GLY A 22 9.55 -14.87 13.36
CA GLY A 22 9.44 -16.27 13.77
C GLY A 22 8.16 -16.57 14.56
N ILE A 23 7.80 -15.70 15.51
CA ILE A 23 6.57 -15.85 16.31
C ILE A 23 5.32 -15.73 15.45
N VAL A 24 5.24 -14.72 14.57
CA VAL A 24 4.10 -14.51 13.68
C VAL A 24 3.95 -15.70 12.73
N LEU A 25 5.04 -16.17 12.12
CA LEU A 25 5.00 -17.30 11.22
C LEU A 25 4.61 -18.60 11.95
N ALA A 26 5.12 -18.82 13.17
CA ALA A 26 4.72 -19.94 14.01
C ALA A 26 3.23 -19.90 14.35
N ALA A 27 2.69 -18.73 14.73
CA ALA A 27 1.28 -18.55 15.04
C ALA A 27 0.40 -18.83 13.80
N LEU A 28 0.78 -18.31 12.62
CA LEU A 28 0.08 -18.60 11.37
C LEU A 28 0.08 -20.09 11.03
N LEU A 29 1.23 -20.77 11.17
CA LEU A 29 1.34 -22.20 10.93
C LEU A 29 0.54 -23.02 11.95
N ALA A 30 0.48 -22.61 13.22
CA ALA A 30 -0.32 -23.27 14.23
C ALA A 30 -1.82 -23.19 13.90
N LEU A 31 -2.30 -22.00 13.50
CA LEU A 31 -3.69 -21.82 13.06
C LEU A 31 -4.00 -22.66 11.81
N LEU A 32 -3.09 -22.68 10.83
CA LEU A 32 -3.24 -23.50 9.63
C LEU A 32 -3.24 -25.00 9.96
N GLY A 33 -2.35 -25.45 10.84
CA GLY A 33 -2.31 -26.83 11.32
C GLY A 33 -3.60 -27.22 12.02
N GLY A 34 -4.16 -26.34 12.86
CA GLY A 34 -5.46 -26.55 13.50
C GLY A 34 -6.62 -26.64 12.50
N TYR A 35 -6.62 -25.78 11.47
CA TYR A 35 -7.59 -25.85 10.38
C TYR A 35 -7.46 -27.15 9.57
N LEU A 36 -6.25 -27.59 9.25
CA LEU A 36 -6.03 -28.85 8.54
C LEU A 36 -6.45 -30.07 9.36
N TRP A 37 -6.27 -30.01 10.69
CA TRP A 37 -6.78 -31.02 11.59
C TRP A 37 -8.32 -31.08 11.55
N TYR A 38 -8.98 -29.92 11.51
CA TYR A 38 -10.44 -29.83 11.40
C TYR A 38 -10.99 -30.43 10.10
N VAL A 39 -10.24 -30.33 8.98
CA VAL A 39 -10.63 -30.93 7.67
C VAL A 39 -10.13 -32.38 7.54
N GLU A 40 -9.80 -33.05 8.65
CA GLU A 40 -9.33 -34.44 8.72
C GLU A 40 -8.03 -34.75 7.95
N ALA A 41 -7.27 -33.72 7.55
CA ALA A 41 -5.98 -33.85 6.88
C ALA A 41 -4.83 -34.06 7.88
N VAL A 42 -4.98 -35.04 8.78
CA VAL A 42 -4.15 -35.22 9.98
C VAL A 42 -2.65 -35.34 9.68
N GLY A 43 -2.27 -36.08 8.63
CA GLY A 43 -0.86 -36.26 8.27
C GLY A 43 -0.17 -34.94 7.89
N ILE A 44 -0.86 -34.08 7.14
CA ILE A 44 -0.34 -32.75 6.75
C ILE A 44 -0.39 -31.81 7.95
N ALA A 45 -1.44 -31.89 8.78
CA ALA A 45 -1.60 -31.08 9.98
C ALA A 45 -0.45 -31.28 10.98
N GLN A 46 0.05 -32.51 11.16
CA GLN A 46 1.19 -32.82 12.02
C GLN A 46 2.49 -32.20 11.51
N LEU A 47 2.76 -32.28 10.21
CA LEU A 47 3.93 -31.67 9.60
C LEU A 47 3.92 -30.15 9.76
N VAL A 48 2.76 -29.52 9.54
CA VAL A 48 2.57 -28.08 9.68
C VAL A 48 2.75 -27.62 11.14
N HIS A 49 2.25 -28.38 12.11
CA HIS A 49 2.50 -28.11 13.54
C HIS A 49 3.96 -28.29 13.93
N ALA A 50 4.64 -29.32 13.42
CA ALA A 50 6.06 -29.50 13.65
C ALA A 50 6.87 -28.32 13.11
N ALA A 51 6.54 -27.83 11.90
CA ALA A 51 7.14 -26.63 11.34
C ALA A 51 6.87 -25.39 12.22
N SER A 52 5.64 -25.21 12.72
CA SER A 52 5.29 -24.13 13.66
C SER A 52 6.21 -24.13 14.90
N LEU A 53 6.39 -25.29 15.55
CA LEU A 53 7.26 -25.43 16.72
C LEU A 53 8.73 -25.11 16.40
N VAL A 54 9.22 -25.54 15.23
CA VAL A 54 10.58 -25.22 14.78
C VAL A 54 10.76 -23.71 14.59
N PHE A 55 9.82 -23.02 13.95
CA PHE A 55 9.88 -21.57 13.78
C PHE A 55 9.76 -20.82 15.10
N LEU A 56 8.93 -21.29 16.03
CA LEU A 56 8.79 -20.70 17.36
C LEU A 56 10.09 -20.85 18.16
N GLY A 57 10.65 -22.07 18.22
CA GLY A 57 11.89 -22.36 18.92
C GLY A 57 13.08 -21.60 18.34
N THR A 58 13.21 -21.60 17.01
CA THR A 58 14.27 -20.86 16.31
C THR A 58 14.13 -19.35 16.51
N GLY A 59 12.89 -18.82 16.46
CA GLY A 59 12.61 -17.42 16.72
C GLY A 59 13.05 -16.98 18.12
N LEU A 60 12.77 -17.79 19.15
CA LEU A 60 13.10 -17.46 20.54
C LEU A 60 14.60 -17.62 20.86
N VAL A 61 15.19 -18.75 20.48
CA VAL A 61 16.55 -19.14 20.86
C VAL A 61 17.60 -18.52 19.93
N LEU A 62 17.41 -18.65 18.61
CA LEU A 62 18.41 -18.24 17.61
C LEU A 62 17.78 -17.51 16.42
N PRO A 63 17.25 -16.28 16.63
CA PRO A 63 16.55 -15.54 15.59
C PRO A 63 17.43 -15.21 14.37
N VAL A 64 18.76 -15.17 14.54
CA VAL A 64 19.70 -14.89 13.44
C VAL A 64 19.64 -15.98 12.35
N ALA A 65 19.27 -17.22 12.69
CA ALA A 65 19.12 -18.31 11.73
C ALA A 65 17.92 -18.10 10.78
N LEU A 66 16.96 -17.22 11.12
CA LEU A 66 15.81 -16.90 10.27
C LEU A 66 16.12 -15.87 9.17
N LYS A 67 17.29 -15.22 9.20
CA LYS A 67 17.70 -14.23 8.18
C LYS A 67 17.53 -14.70 6.73
N PRO A 68 18.05 -15.87 6.30
CA PRO A 68 17.95 -16.30 4.91
C PRO A 68 16.50 -16.48 4.43
N ILE A 69 15.58 -16.82 5.33
CA ILE A 69 14.15 -16.98 5.02
C ILE A 69 13.44 -15.61 5.04
N TYR A 70 13.83 -14.74 5.96
CA TYR A 70 13.26 -13.42 6.14
C TYR A 70 13.42 -12.52 4.91
N PHE A 71 14.59 -12.53 4.25
CA PHE A 71 14.86 -11.63 3.12
C PHE A 71 13.95 -11.89 1.90
N PRO A 72 13.82 -13.12 1.38
CA PRO A 72 12.88 -13.42 0.29
C PRO A 72 11.42 -13.11 0.68
N TYR A 73 11.03 -13.43 1.93
CA TYR A 73 9.69 -13.11 2.43
C TYR A 73 9.42 -11.60 2.43
N MET A 74 10.37 -10.78 2.88
CA MET A 74 10.24 -9.32 2.84
C MET A 74 10.22 -8.74 1.44
N TRP A 75 10.94 -9.34 0.51
CA TRP A 75 10.86 -8.93 -0.89
C TRP A 75 9.45 -9.19 -1.46
N LEU A 76 8.89 -10.37 -1.20
CA LEU A 76 7.51 -10.69 -1.58
C LEU A 76 6.48 -9.77 -0.91
N ALA A 77 6.61 -9.54 0.39
CA ALA A 77 5.71 -8.65 1.13
C ALA A 77 5.70 -7.23 0.54
N ARG A 78 6.85 -6.75 0.05
CA ARG A 78 6.94 -5.46 -0.63
C ARG A 78 6.26 -5.44 -2.00
N MET A 79 6.39 -6.51 -2.79
CA MET A 79 5.69 -6.62 -4.07
C MET A 79 4.17 -6.60 -3.85
N VAL A 80 3.68 -7.34 -2.86
CA VAL A 80 2.26 -7.34 -2.47
C VAL A 80 1.83 -5.96 -1.99
N ALA A 81 2.63 -5.32 -1.14
CA ALA A 81 2.33 -3.97 -0.64
C ALA A 81 2.30 -2.92 -1.77
N PHE A 82 3.20 -3.03 -2.74
CA PHE A 82 3.22 -2.18 -3.93
C PHE A 82 1.93 -2.35 -4.73
N VAL A 83 1.51 -3.59 -5.02
CA VAL A 83 0.24 -3.81 -5.73
C VAL A 83 -0.94 -3.28 -4.92
N ASN A 84 -0.96 -3.51 -3.61
CA ASN A 84 -2.03 -3.06 -2.73
C ASN A 84 -2.20 -1.54 -2.73
N ILE A 85 -1.11 -0.76 -2.61
CA ILE A 85 -1.24 0.71 -2.59
C ILE A 85 -1.74 1.27 -3.93
N HIS A 86 -1.32 0.70 -5.05
CA HIS A 86 -1.79 1.13 -6.38
C HIS A 86 -3.25 0.71 -6.60
N LEU A 87 -3.61 -0.50 -6.18
CA LEU A 87 -4.98 -0.99 -6.27
C LEU A 87 -5.93 -0.14 -5.42
N LEU A 88 -5.56 0.14 -4.17
CA LEU A 88 -6.34 0.97 -3.26
C LEU A 88 -6.48 2.39 -3.81
N LEU A 89 -5.39 2.98 -4.31
CA LEU A 89 -5.41 4.32 -4.90
C LEU A 89 -6.31 4.37 -6.13
N GLY A 90 -6.18 3.39 -7.03
CA GLY A 90 -7.04 3.27 -8.20
C GLY A 90 -8.51 3.12 -7.81
N LEU A 91 -8.82 2.23 -6.86
CA LEU A 91 -10.17 2.02 -6.36
C LEU A 91 -10.75 3.32 -5.79
N VAL A 92 -10.04 3.99 -4.88
CA VAL A 92 -10.49 5.24 -4.27
C VAL A 92 -10.68 6.32 -5.32
N PHE A 93 -9.73 6.47 -6.24
CA PHE A 93 -9.81 7.47 -7.31
C PHE A 93 -11.04 7.22 -8.18
N TYR A 94 -11.18 6.03 -8.77
CA TYR A 94 -12.29 5.76 -9.66
C TYR A 94 -13.62 5.77 -8.93
N THR A 95 -13.73 5.20 -7.73
CA THR A 95 -15.00 5.22 -6.99
C THR A 95 -15.40 6.64 -6.60
N LEU A 96 -14.54 7.40 -5.92
CA LEU A 96 -14.91 8.74 -5.45
C LEU A 96 -15.13 9.71 -6.61
N PHE A 97 -14.17 9.83 -7.54
CA PHE A 97 -14.28 10.80 -8.62
C PHE A 97 -15.40 10.44 -9.60
N THR A 98 -15.65 9.16 -9.87
CA THR A 98 -16.78 8.76 -10.73
C THR A 98 -18.11 9.02 -10.05
N LEU A 99 -18.26 8.71 -8.76
CA LEU A 99 -19.51 8.99 -8.03
C LEU A 99 -19.77 10.50 -7.93
N ILE A 100 -18.76 11.31 -7.62
CA ILE A 100 -18.89 12.76 -7.59
C ILE A 100 -19.22 13.30 -8.98
N GLY A 101 -18.52 12.85 -10.02
CA GLY A 101 -18.78 13.24 -11.41
C GLY A 101 -20.18 12.85 -11.89
N LEU A 102 -20.63 11.64 -11.54
CA LEU A 102 -21.98 11.18 -11.84
C LEU A 102 -23.03 12.02 -11.09
N GLY A 103 -22.81 12.30 -9.80
CA GLY A 103 -23.67 13.16 -9.00
C GLY A 103 -23.80 14.57 -9.59
N MET A 104 -22.68 15.19 -9.98
CA MET A 104 -22.68 16.49 -10.67
C MET A 104 -23.46 16.44 -11.99
N ARG A 105 -23.28 15.37 -12.78
CA ARG A 105 -23.99 15.19 -14.05
C ARG A 105 -25.50 15.01 -13.85
N LEU A 106 -25.92 14.28 -12.82
CA LEU A 106 -27.33 14.10 -12.46
C LEU A 106 -27.97 15.39 -11.93
N LEU A 107 -27.21 16.20 -11.18
CA LEU A 107 -27.64 17.51 -10.68
C LEU A 107 -27.55 18.62 -11.75
N GLY A 108 -27.04 18.32 -12.95
CA GLY A 108 -26.87 19.27 -14.04
C GLY A 108 -25.77 20.31 -13.81
N HIS A 109 -24.92 20.13 -12.81
CA HIS A 109 -23.84 21.06 -12.47
C HIS A 109 -22.60 20.74 -13.31
N ASP A 110 -22.13 21.70 -14.11
CA ASP A 110 -20.91 21.58 -14.92
C ASP A 110 -19.90 22.66 -14.49
N PRO A 111 -19.09 22.41 -13.45
CA PRO A 111 -18.17 23.42 -12.92
C PRO A 111 -17.00 23.75 -13.84
N LEU A 112 -16.83 23.00 -14.93
CA LEU A 112 -15.72 23.14 -15.86
C LEU A 112 -16.16 23.65 -17.24
N ASP A 113 -17.42 24.10 -17.37
CA ASP A 113 -18.03 24.57 -18.62
C ASP A 113 -17.60 23.72 -19.81
N ARG A 114 -17.73 22.39 -19.66
CA ARG A 114 -17.23 21.41 -20.63
C ARG A 114 -18.12 21.31 -21.87
N LYS A 115 -19.30 21.91 -21.84
CA LYS A 115 -20.23 21.94 -22.97
C LYS A 115 -19.61 22.75 -24.12
N ILE A 116 -19.43 22.10 -25.26
CA ILE A 116 -18.99 22.74 -26.50
C ILE A 116 -20.14 23.63 -26.98
N ALA A 117 -19.85 24.92 -27.16
CA ALA A 117 -20.77 25.92 -27.68
C ALA A 117 -20.28 26.30 -29.10
N PRO A 118 -20.80 25.64 -30.15
CA PRO A 118 -20.31 25.83 -31.52
C PRO A 118 -20.57 27.24 -32.09
N ASP A 119 -21.50 28.01 -31.50
CA ASP A 119 -21.83 29.38 -31.90
C ASP A 119 -21.02 30.46 -31.15
N GLU A 120 -20.15 30.08 -30.22
CA GLU A 120 -19.28 31.02 -29.49
C GLU A 120 -18.00 31.32 -30.28
N GLU A 121 -17.67 32.60 -30.48
CA GLU A 121 -16.44 33.03 -31.15
C GLU A 121 -15.17 32.70 -30.32
N SER A 122 -15.29 32.59 -29.00
CA SER A 122 -14.16 32.28 -28.10
C SER A 122 -14.59 31.73 -26.76
N TYR A 123 -13.96 30.63 -26.32
CA TYR A 123 -14.12 30.05 -24.97
C TYR A 123 -13.38 30.82 -23.87
N TRP A 124 -12.80 31.98 -24.17
CA TRP A 124 -11.99 32.74 -23.22
C TRP A 124 -12.84 33.38 -22.13
N GLN A 125 -12.80 32.82 -20.91
CA GLN A 125 -13.42 33.44 -19.75
C GLN A 125 -12.63 34.67 -19.28
N ARG A 126 -13.22 35.86 -19.41
CA ARG A 126 -12.62 37.09 -18.88
C ARG A 126 -12.56 37.00 -17.35
N ARG A 127 -11.35 37.17 -16.82
CA ARG A 127 -11.10 37.21 -15.38
C ARG A 127 -11.85 38.41 -14.76
N ALA A 128 -12.62 38.16 -13.72
CA ALA A 128 -13.34 39.23 -13.00
C ALA A 128 -12.40 40.14 -12.18
N SER A 129 -11.24 39.64 -11.76
CA SER A 129 -10.27 40.40 -10.96
C SER A 129 -9.28 41.17 -11.83
N SER A 130 -8.95 42.39 -11.42
CA SER A 130 -7.87 43.17 -12.02
C SER A 130 -6.51 42.47 -11.85
N LEU A 131 -5.58 42.78 -12.76
CA LEU A 131 -4.19 42.33 -12.63
C LEU A 131 -3.61 42.85 -11.32
N PHE A 132 -2.94 41.97 -10.57
CA PHE A 132 -2.21 42.40 -9.39
C PHE A 132 -1.11 43.40 -9.78
N PRO A 133 -0.80 44.39 -8.92
CA PRO A 133 0.32 45.30 -9.12
C PRO A 133 1.63 44.52 -9.35
N ARG A 134 2.53 45.03 -10.21
CA ARG A 134 3.79 44.35 -10.57
C ARG A 134 4.65 44.03 -9.33
N ASP A 135 4.56 44.88 -8.33
CA ASP A 135 5.21 44.86 -7.03
C ASP A 135 4.66 43.79 -6.07
N HIS A 136 3.55 43.11 -6.40
CA HIS A 136 3.06 41.94 -5.67
C HIS A 136 3.91 40.69 -5.90
N TYR A 137 4.56 40.60 -7.07
CA TYR A 137 5.37 39.42 -7.43
C TYR A 137 6.73 39.39 -6.75
N SER A 138 7.28 40.54 -6.35
CA SER A 138 8.59 40.63 -5.70
C SER A 138 8.58 40.24 -4.22
N LYS A 139 7.41 40.13 -3.59
CA LYS A 139 7.27 39.84 -2.14
C LYS A 139 7.02 38.36 -1.79
N ARG A 140 7.09 37.45 -2.78
CA ARG A 140 6.78 36.02 -2.59
C ARG A 140 8.01 35.11 -2.48
N PHE A 141 9.21 35.69 -2.59
CA PHE A 141 10.50 35.04 -2.41
C PHE A 141 11.28 35.79 -1.32
#